data_AF-A0A2T5BL34-F1
#
_entry.id   AF-A0A2T5BL34-F1
#
_cell.length_a   1.000
_cell.length_b   1.000
_cell.length_c   1.000
_cell.angle_alpha   90.00
_cell.angle_beta   90.00
_cell.angle_gamma   90.00
#
_symmetry.space_group_name_H-M   'P 1'
#
loop_
_entity.id
_entity.type
_entity.pdbx_description
1 polymer ?
#
loop_
_entity_poly.entity_id
_entity_poly.type
_entity_poly.pdbx_seq_one_letter_code
_entity_poly.pdbx_strand_id
1 'polypeptide(L)' 'MRETFYDTVDALQADLDAWLNHYNTERPHLGYRNQGRRPVQTVMSFVSQKG' A
#
# COMPACT_ATOMS: atom_id res chain seq x y z
N MET A 1 19.53 -5.12 -0.89
CA MET A 1 18.89 -5.91 -1.97
C MET A 1 17.70 -6.62 -1.35
N ARG A 2 16.61 -6.95 -2.06
CA ARG A 2 15.57 -7.84 -1.50
C ARG A 2 16.13 -9.26 -1.58
N GLU A 3 16.28 -9.91 -0.44
CA GLU A 3 17.04 -11.17 -0.28
C GLU A 3 16.15 -12.40 -0.10
N THR A 4 14.83 -12.22 -0.06
CA THR A 4 13.87 -13.31 0.15
C THR A 4 13.69 -14.12 -1.13
N PHE A 5 14.01 -15.42 -1.07
CA PHE A 5 13.66 -16.39 -2.10
C PHE A 5 12.32 -17.06 -1.74
N TYR A 6 11.47 -17.26 -2.75
CA TYR A 6 10.17 -17.91 -2.59
C TYR A 6 10.18 -19.23 -3.36
N ASP A 7 9.79 -20.31 -2.68
CA ASP A 7 9.73 -21.65 -3.27
C ASP A 7 8.49 -21.85 -4.16
N THR A 8 7.45 -21.03 -3.96
CA THR A 8 6.20 -21.08 -4.72
C THR A 8 5.69 -19.67 -5.06
N VAL A 9 4.89 -19.60 -6.12
CA VAL A 9 4.18 -18.37 -6.50
C VAL A 9 3.20 -17.94 -5.41
N ASP A 10 2.55 -18.90 -4.73
CA ASP A 10 1.60 -18.60 -3.65
C ASP A 10 2.28 -17.90 -2.47
N ALA A 11 3.49 -18.33 -2.10
CA ALA A 11 4.27 -17.69 -1.04
C ALA A 11 4.67 -16.25 -1.40
N LEU A 12 5.05 -16.03 -2.67
CA LEU A 12 5.33 -14.69 -3.18
C LEU A 12 4.07 -13.81 -3.15
N GLN A 13 2.93 -14.35 -3.58
CA GLN A 13 1.66 -13.61 -3.61
C GLN A 13 1.22 -13.22 -2.21
N ALA A 14 1.31 -14.12 -1.23
CA ALA A 14 0.95 -13.84 0.15
C ALA A 14 1.80 -12.69 0.76
N ASP A 15 3.12 -12.68 0.53
CA ASP A 15 3.98 -11.60 1.03
C ASP A 15 3.70 -10.27 0.31
N LEU A 16 3.43 -10.33 -1.00
CA LEU A 16 3.05 -9.14 -1.77
C LEU A 16 1.72 -8.55 -1.28
N ASP A 17 0.71 -9.38 -1.04
CA ASP A 17 -0.59 -8.94 -0.55
C ASP A 17 -0.48 -8.29 0.83
N ALA A 18 0.28 -8.91 1.74
CA ALA A 18 0.57 -8.33 3.05
C ALA A 18 1.28 -6.98 2.93
N TRP A 19 2.28 -6.89 2.06
CA TRP A 19 3.02 -5.65 1.82
C TRP A 19 2.12 -4.55 1.23
N LEU A 20 1.25 -4.88 0.27
CA LEU A 20 0.31 -3.95 -0.33
C LEU A 20 -0.68 -3.43 0.71
N ASN A 21 -1.19 -4.29 1.59
CA ASN A 21 -2.08 -3.86 2.66
C ASN A 21 -1.38 -2.87 3.59
N HIS A 22 -0.19 -3.21 4.06
CA HIS A 22 0.60 -2.32 4.93
C HIS A 22 0.87 -0.97 4.26
N TYR A 23 1.38 -0.98 3.03
CA TYR A 23 1.74 0.22 2.31
C TYR A 23 0.52 1.13 2.09
N ASN A 24 -0.59 0.56 1.62
CA ASN A 24 -1.76 1.34 1.23
C ASN A 24 -2.60 1.81 2.42
N THR A 25 -2.66 1.03 3.50
CA THR A 25 -3.66 1.21 4.57
C THR A 25 -3.08 1.54 5.94
N GLU A 26 -1.80 1.31 6.18
CA GLU A 26 -1.18 1.53 7.50
C GLU A 26 -0.11 2.62 7.44
N ARG A 27 0.70 2.66 6.37
CA ARG A 27 1.83 3.58 6.26
C ARG A 27 1.37 5.04 6.05
N PRO A 28 1.66 5.96 7.00
CA PRO A 28 1.42 7.39 6.79
C PRO A 28 2.42 7.94 5.78
N HIS A 29 1.98 8.79 4.84
CA HIS A 29 2.91 9.51 3.99
C HIS A 29 3.67 10.58 4.79
N LEU A 30 5.01 10.50 4.76
CA LEU A 30 5.90 11.44 5.46
C LEU A 30 6.05 12.82 4.76
N GLY A 31 5.45 12.99 3.58
CA GLY A 31 5.51 14.26 2.85
C GLY A 31 4.47 15.25 3.33
N TYR A 32 4.88 16.50 3.61
CA TYR A 32 3.99 17.60 4.00
C TYR A 32 2.76 17.74 3.10
N ARG A 33 2.95 17.59 1.77
CA ARG A 33 1.86 17.67 0.78
C ARG A 33 0.76 16.63 0.98
N ASN A 34 1.11 15.48 1.55
CA ASN A 34 0.15 14.42 1.83
C ASN A 34 -0.44 14.54 3.23
N GLN A 35 0.01 15.49 4.07
CA GLN A 35 -0.53 15.79 5.40
C GLN A 35 -0.71 14.54 6.29
N GLY A 36 0.22 13.58 6.21
CA GLY A 36 0.12 12.33 6.95
C GLY A 36 -0.97 11.36 6.48
N ARG A 37 -1.70 11.68 5.40
CA ARG A 37 -2.68 10.78 4.82
C ARG A 37 -2.01 9.50 4.33
N ARG A 38 -2.75 8.41 4.38
CA ARG A 38 -2.39 7.11 3.83
C ARG A 38 -2.76 7.07 2.35
N PRO A 39 -2.07 6.28 1.50
CA PRO A 39 -2.36 6.22 0.07
C PRO A 39 -3.84 6.00 -0.24
N VAL A 40 -4.49 5.07 0.49
CA VAL A 40 -5.91 4.74 0.29
C VAL A 40 -6.84 5.94 0.51
N GLN A 41 -6.51 6.87 1.41
CA GLN A 41 -7.34 8.03 1.70
C GLN A 41 -7.37 9.02 0.52
N THR A 42 -6.24 9.16 -0.18
CA THR A 42 -6.16 9.98 -1.40
C THR A 42 -7.01 9.38 -2.52
N VAL A 43 -6.93 8.07 -2.72
CA VAL A 43 -7.72 7.36 -3.74
C VAL A 43 -9.22 7.49 -3.43
N MET A 44 -9.63 7.21 -2.19
CA MET A 44 -11.03 7.32 -1.78
C MET A 44 -11.55 8.75 -1.95
N SER A 45 -10.76 9.77 -1.57
CA SER A 45 -11.14 11.16 -1.78
C SER A 45 -11.39 11.48 -3.25
N PHE A 46 -10.59 10.95 -4.18
CA PHE A 46 -10.80 11.14 -5.61
C PHE A 46 -12.04 10.39 -6.13
N VAL A 47 -12.23 9.13 -5.72
CA VAL A 47 -13.37 8.31 -6.16
C VAL A 47 -14.70 8.93 -5.71
N SER A 48 -14.77 9.44 -4.47
CA SER A 48 -15.97 10.07 -3.93
C SER A 48 -16.36 11.39 -4.61
N GLN A 49 -15.45 12.03 -5.36
CA GLN A 49 -15.75 13.25 -6.13
C GLN A 49 -16.41 12.97 -7.48
N LYS A 50 -16.46 11.70 -7.91
CA LYS A 50 -17.08 11.30 -9.18
C LYS A 50 -18.53 10.80 -9.02
N GLY A 51 -19.14 10.99 -7.85
CA GLY A 51 -20.58 10.82 -7.62
C GLY A 51 -21.26 12.17 -7.50
#